data_AF-A0A2S8GL91-F1
#
_entry.id   AF-A0A2S8GL91-F1
#
_cell.length_a   1.000
_cell.length_b   1.000
_cell.length_c   1.000
_cell.angle_alpha   90.00
_cell.angle_beta   90.00
_cell.angle_gamma   90.00
#
_symmetry.space_group_name_H-M   'P 1'
#
loop_
_entity.id
_entity.type
_entity.pdbx_description
1 polymer ?
#
loop_
_entity_poly.entity_id
_entity_poly.type
_entity_poly.pdbx_seq_one_letter_code
_entity_poly.pdbx_strand_id
1 'polypeptide(L)'
;MRWALERACPFRKCEDWQFPEKTAEELGELRWIAEDYDKDNVFNGIWIRDWTNVYDEAGNPYKLPLCGLRITDRMEPFGGLARAKQTCEACPANVPNLHRRQMAGCFGYLLQRPHWRSLEEEVWQAIEQCDLEAEVRSAFPITTPLWYGFWIESPLRPHHRDILRKLLSAMDRAAEHPDDLMVRFVQALRKAARENLPMHVSMAPPGHTDFGIYTIHPHCPRCQAIAEVKLWESPYPRQPYTCQVCGHEYRPNDHHGRERYDDMRHTPYLEELLGTNGLKAFQMRYLMYQGCNRRQAWEVLEKESRE
;
A
#
# COMPACT_ATOMS: atom_id res chain seq x y z
N MET A 1 -3.72 3.44 7.29
CA MET A 1 -4.48 4.52 6.65
C MET A 1 -4.05 4.62 5.18
N ARG A 2 -4.98 4.91 4.28
CA ARG A 2 -4.75 5.20 2.86
C ARG A 2 -4.98 6.69 2.61
N TRP A 3 -4.26 7.26 1.66
CA TRP A 3 -4.43 8.65 1.27
C TRP A 3 -4.34 8.83 -0.24
N ALA A 4 -5.01 9.85 -0.77
CA ALA A 4 -4.94 10.25 -2.16
C ALA A 4 -5.05 11.78 -2.31
N LEU A 5 -4.28 12.32 -3.24
CA LEU A 5 -4.41 13.70 -3.70
C LEU A 5 -5.42 13.75 -4.86
N GLU A 6 -6.40 14.63 -4.71
CA GLU A 6 -7.46 14.83 -5.69
C GLU A 6 -6.92 15.61 -6.89
N ARG A 7 -6.82 14.94 -8.03
CA ARG A 7 -6.47 15.52 -9.32
C ARG A 7 -7.02 14.63 -10.42
N ALA A 8 -7.71 15.23 -11.39
CA ALA A 8 -8.13 14.54 -12.61
C ALA A 8 -6.93 13.86 -13.27
N CYS A 9 -7.08 12.59 -13.62
CA CYS A 9 -6.01 11.75 -14.13
C CYS A 9 -6.54 10.88 -15.27
N PRO A 10 -5.87 10.79 -16.43
CA PRO A 10 -6.33 9.94 -17.53
C PRO A 10 -6.29 8.44 -17.21
N PHE A 11 -5.64 8.06 -16.11
CA PHE A 11 -5.49 6.68 -15.66
C PHE A 11 -6.53 6.28 -14.61
N ARG A 12 -7.35 7.23 -14.14
CA ARG A 12 -8.47 6.96 -13.22
C ARG A 12 -9.78 7.03 -14.01
N LYS A 13 -10.58 5.97 -13.97
CA LYS A 13 -11.78 5.77 -14.81
C LYS A 13 -13.06 5.67 -14.01
N CYS A 14 -13.01 5.29 -12.73
CA CYS A 14 -14.20 5.18 -11.89
C CYS A 14 -14.74 6.55 -11.46
N GLU A 15 -16.05 6.65 -11.21
CA GLU A 15 -16.71 7.91 -10.82
C GLU A 15 -16.23 8.45 -9.45
N ASP A 16 -15.77 7.56 -8.57
CA ASP A 16 -15.32 7.86 -7.21
C ASP A 16 -13.79 7.83 -7.04
N TRP A 17 -13.09 8.22 -8.09
CA TRP A 17 -11.63 8.13 -8.18
C TRP A 17 -10.91 8.93 -7.08
N GLN A 18 -11.56 9.92 -6.46
CA GLN A 18 -11.01 10.71 -5.36
C GLN A 18 -10.79 9.91 -4.08
N PHE A 19 -11.51 8.79 -3.88
CA PHE A 19 -11.33 7.98 -2.68
C PHE A 19 -10.01 7.20 -2.73
N PRO A 20 -9.25 7.15 -1.61
CA PRO A 20 -7.94 6.50 -1.59
C PRO A 20 -7.96 5.03 -2.02
N GLU A 21 -8.99 4.28 -1.65
CA GLU A 21 -9.20 2.89 -2.04
C GLU A 21 -9.30 2.75 -3.57
N LYS A 22 -10.15 3.57 -4.20
CA LYS A 22 -10.38 3.54 -5.65
C LYS A 22 -9.17 4.01 -6.44
N THR A 23 -8.51 5.07 -5.98
CA THR A 23 -7.22 5.47 -6.56
C THR A 23 -6.20 4.33 -6.46
N ALA A 24 -6.12 3.62 -5.33
CA ALA A 24 -5.16 2.52 -5.15
C ALA A 24 -5.50 1.31 -6.03
N GLU A 25 -6.78 0.98 -6.22
CA GLU A 25 -7.23 -0.08 -7.15
C GLU A 25 -6.77 0.22 -8.59
N GLU A 26 -7.04 1.44 -9.07
CA GLU A 26 -6.78 1.82 -10.48
C GLU A 26 -5.29 2.08 -10.78
N LEU A 27 -4.56 2.66 -9.82
CA LEU A 27 -3.16 3.07 -10.02
C LEU A 27 -2.14 2.16 -9.33
N GLY A 28 -2.59 1.15 -8.58
CA GLY A 28 -1.75 0.23 -7.81
C GLY A 28 -0.69 -0.46 -8.68
N GLU A 29 -1.11 -1.01 -9.82
CA GLU A 29 -0.20 -1.73 -10.72
C GLU A 29 0.81 -0.81 -11.37
N LEU A 30 0.38 0.38 -11.83
CA LEU A 30 1.26 1.40 -12.36
C LEU A 30 2.35 1.78 -11.35
N ARG A 31 1.96 1.96 -10.08
CA ARG A 31 2.89 2.27 -9.00
C ARG A 31 3.84 1.11 -8.72
N TRP A 32 3.33 -0.11 -8.59
CA TRP A 32 4.14 -1.28 -8.26
C TRP A 32 5.15 -1.60 -9.36
N ILE A 33 4.75 -1.51 -10.64
CA ILE A 33 5.67 -1.65 -11.77
C ILE A 33 6.78 -0.61 -11.66
N ALA A 34 6.47 0.66 -11.38
CA ALA A 34 7.49 1.70 -11.22
C ALA A 34 8.47 1.40 -10.06
N GLU A 35 7.93 0.99 -8.91
CA GLU A 35 8.71 0.72 -7.71
C GLU A 35 9.63 -0.50 -7.86
N ASP A 36 9.20 -1.51 -8.62
CA ASP A 36 9.94 -2.75 -8.88
C ASP A 36 10.86 -2.69 -10.10
N TYR A 37 10.61 -1.77 -11.04
CA TYR A 37 11.50 -1.54 -12.19
C TYR A 37 12.93 -1.22 -11.74
N ASP A 38 13.08 -0.51 -10.62
CA ASP A 38 14.37 -0.12 -10.05
C ASP A 38 14.96 -1.17 -9.08
N LYS A 39 14.33 -2.34 -8.87
CA LYS A 39 14.74 -3.39 -7.90
C LYS A 39 15.24 -4.70 -8.53
N ASP A 40 15.59 -4.71 -9.82
CA ASP A 40 15.92 -5.94 -10.57
C ASP A 40 14.81 -7.00 -10.59
N ASN A 41 13.58 -6.61 -10.23
CA ASN A 41 12.37 -7.44 -10.35
C ASN A 41 11.83 -7.42 -11.79
N VAL A 42 12.49 -6.72 -12.70
CA VAL A 42 12.15 -6.66 -14.12
C VAL A 42 13.28 -7.23 -14.94
N PHE A 43 13.02 -8.32 -15.65
CA PHE A 43 14.00 -8.96 -16.53
C PHE A 43 13.40 -9.21 -17.92
N ASN A 44 14.08 -8.73 -18.96
CA ASN A 44 13.65 -8.88 -20.35
C ASN A 44 12.17 -8.49 -20.60
N GLY A 45 11.72 -7.39 -20.00
CA GLY A 45 10.34 -6.89 -20.15
C GLY A 45 9.28 -7.65 -19.34
N ILE A 46 9.69 -8.63 -18.52
CA ILE A 46 8.81 -9.34 -17.60
C ILE A 46 9.04 -8.80 -16.19
N TRP A 47 7.96 -8.38 -15.55
CA TRP A 47 7.91 -8.08 -14.13
C TRP A 47 7.70 -9.38 -13.35
N ILE A 48 8.74 -9.83 -12.67
CA ILE A 48 8.76 -11.05 -11.87
C ILE A 48 8.13 -10.75 -10.51
N ARG A 49 7.19 -11.59 -10.09
CA ARG A 49 6.39 -11.42 -8.87
C ARG A 49 6.65 -12.50 -7.84
N ASP A 50 7.16 -13.65 -8.28
CA ASP A 50 7.42 -14.78 -7.41
C ASP A 50 8.60 -15.62 -7.90
N TRP A 51 9.25 -16.30 -6.96
CA TRP A 51 10.44 -17.12 -7.16
C TRP A 51 10.36 -18.39 -6.33
N THR A 52 10.99 -19.45 -6.82
CA THR A 52 11.40 -20.58 -5.99
C THR A 52 12.90 -20.53 -5.71
N ASN A 53 13.34 -21.14 -4.62
CA ASN A 53 14.76 -21.30 -4.31
C ASN A 53 15.23 -22.63 -4.86
N VAL A 54 16.30 -22.58 -5.65
CA VAL A 54 16.90 -23.74 -6.28
C VAL A 54 18.38 -23.78 -5.93
N TYR A 55 19.00 -24.95 -6.02
CA TYR A 55 20.40 -25.14 -5.61
C TYR A 55 21.19 -25.86 -6.70
N ASP A 56 22.41 -25.40 -6.95
CA ASP A 56 23.35 -26.17 -7.78
C ASP A 56 23.89 -27.41 -7.03
N GLU A 57 24.71 -28.24 -7.71
CA GLU A 57 25.31 -29.44 -7.11
C GLU A 57 26.25 -29.12 -5.93
N ALA A 58 26.82 -27.92 -5.90
CA ALA A 58 27.67 -27.45 -4.81
C ALA A 58 26.85 -26.86 -3.64
N GLY A 59 25.52 -26.84 -3.74
CA GLY A 59 24.63 -26.32 -2.70
C GLY A 59 24.51 -24.79 -2.68
N ASN A 60 24.97 -24.09 -3.72
CA ASN A 60 24.79 -22.64 -3.81
C ASN A 60 23.33 -22.30 -4.16
N PRO A 61 22.70 -21.35 -3.45
CA PRO A 61 21.31 -20.98 -3.70
C PRO A 61 21.17 -20.01 -4.88
N TYR A 62 20.13 -20.21 -5.68
CA TYR A 62 19.68 -19.29 -6.72
C TYR A 62 18.18 -19.07 -6.64
N LYS A 63 17.70 -17.96 -7.22
CA LYS A 63 16.27 -17.69 -7.31
C LYS A 63 15.79 -17.98 -8.72
N LEU A 64 14.79 -18.83 -8.84
CA LEU A 64 14.20 -19.19 -10.11
C LEU A 64 12.82 -18.53 -10.27
N PRO A 65 12.61 -17.65 -11.25
CA PRO A 65 11.32 -17.00 -11.46
C PRO A 65 10.22 -18.01 -11.76
N LEU A 66 9.10 -17.90 -11.04
CA LEU A 66 7.92 -18.75 -11.21
C LEU A 66 6.75 -17.99 -11.85
N CYS A 67 6.47 -16.78 -11.35
CA CYS A 67 5.30 -16.01 -11.74
C CYS A 67 5.71 -14.61 -12.20
N GLY A 68 5.00 -14.07 -13.20
CA GLY A 68 5.26 -12.71 -13.66
C GLY A 68 4.34 -12.26 -14.77
N LEU A 69 4.53 -10.99 -15.16
CA LEU A 69 3.66 -10.29 -16.11
C LEU A 69 4.50 -9.56 -17.15
N ARG A 70 4.06 -9.57 -18.41
CA ARG A 70 4.65 -8.71 -19.44
C ARG A 70 4.31 -7.25 -19.14
N ILE A 71 5.33 -6.43 -18.99
CA ILE A 71 5.15 -5.00 -18.70
C ILE A 71 4.42 -4.32 -19.85
N THR A 72 4.69 -4.71 -21.10
CA THR A 72 4.01 -4.15 -22.28
C THR A 72 2.49 -4.26 -22.16
N ASP A 73 2.00 -5.44 -21.78
CA ASP A 73 0.59 -5.76 -21.74
C ASP A 73 -0.08 -5.03 -20.57
N ARG A 74 0.59 -4.99 -19.42
CA ARG A 74 0.11 -4.26 -18.23
C ARG A 74 0.14 -2.74 -18.38
N MET A 75 1.07 -2.23 -19.19
CA MET A 75 1.22 -0.80 -19.42
C MET A 75 0.42 -0.27 -20.61
N GLU A 76 -0.11 -1.14 -21.47
CA GLU A 76 -0.93 -0.76 -22.62
C GLU A 76 -2.12 0.13 -22.24
N PRO A 77 -2.92 -0.15 -21.17
CA PRO A 77 -4.03 0.72 -20.78
C PRO A 77 -3.61 2.16 -20.40
N PHE A 78 -2.32 2.36 -20.08
CA PHE A 78 -1.73 3.66 -19.77
C PHE A 78 -1.01 4.30 -20.98
N GLY A 79 -1.11 3.67 -22.16
CA GLY A 79 -0.42 4.04 -23.39
C GLY A 79 1.09 3.76 -23.38
N GLY A 80 1.51 2.75 -22.58
CA GLY A 80 2.89 2.31 -22.43
C GLY A 80 3.65 3.00 -21.29
N LEU A 81 4.74 2.37 -20.87
CA LEU A 81 5.55 2.79 -19.71
C LEU A 81 6.07 4.22 -19.85
N ALA A 82 6.57 4.59 -21.04
CA ALA A 82 7.12 5.92 -21.29
C ALA A 82 6.06 7.03 -21.15
N ARG A 83 4.86 6.81 -21.71
CA ARG A 83 3.75 7.77 -21.61
C ARG A 83 3.25 7.89 -20.18
N ALA A 84 3.11 6.76 -19.48
CA ALA A 84 2.69 6.74 -18.09
C ALA A 84 3.67 7.52 -17.21
N LYS A 85 4.97 7.29 -17.40
CA LYS A 85 6.04 8.01 -16.72
C LYS A 85 5.98 9.51 -16.99
N GLN A 86 5.95 9.92 -18.26
CA GLN A 86 5.85 11.33 -18.65
C GLN A 86 4.63 12.02 -18.02
N THR A 87 3.48 11.33 -18.04
CA THR A 87 2.23 11.85 -17.46
C THR A 87 2.35 12.05 -15.95
N CYS A 88 2.94 11.09 -15.24
CA CYS A 88 3.14 11.19 -13.80
C CYS A 88 4.19 12.25 -13.43
N GLU A 89 5.30 12.33 -14.16
CA GLU A 89 6.35 13.33 -13.92
C GLU A 89 5.83 14.77 -14.08
N ALA A 90 4.91 15.01 -15.02
CA ALA A 90 4.27 16.30 -15.21
C ALA A 90 3.12 16.58 -14.22
N CYS A 91 2.71 15.61 -13.41
CA CYS A 91 1.50 15.74 -12.59
C CYS A 91 1.77 16.49 -11.27
N PRO A 92 1.03 17.58 -10.95
CA PRO A 92 1.21 18.33 -9.71
C PRO A 92 0.79 17.53 -8.47
N ALA A 93 0.07 16.43 -8.61
CA ALA A 93 -0.25 15.52 -7.52
C ALA A 93 0.79 14.41 -7.32
N ASN A 94 1.77 14.23 -8.21
CA ASN A 94 2.74 13.13 -8.11
C ASN A 94 3.81 13.40 -7.06
N VAL A 95 3.60 12.96 -5.81
CA VAL A 95 4.59 13.08 -4.73
C VAL A 95 5.84 12.29 -5.13
N PRO A 96 7.04 12.90 -5.14
CA PRO A 96 8.27 12.18 -5.47
C PRO A 96 8.64 11.20 -4.35
N ASN A 97 9.31 10.10 -4.70
CA ASN A 97 9.98 9.25 -3.73
C ASN A 97 11.44 9.72 -3.59
N LEU A 98 11.98 9.74 -2.38
CA LEU A 98 13.35 10.22 -2.09
C LEU A 98 14.43 9.48 -2.91
N HIS A 99 14.16 8.24 -3.33
CA HIS A 99 15.18 7.40 -3.95
C HIS A 99 14.86 6.95 -5.37
N ARG A 100 13.70 7.30 -5.97
CA ARG A 100 13.19 6.59 -7.17
C ARG A 100 12.34 7.42 -8.12
N ARG A 101 12.33 6.99 -9.38
CA ARG A 101 11.40 7.47 -10.41
C ARG A 101 9.99 6.99 -10.03
N GLN A 102 9.16 7.88 -9.50
CA GLN A 102 7.84 7.49 -9.01
C GLN A 102 6.74 7.79 -10.03
N MET A 103 6.00 6.75 -10.41
CA MET A 103 4.69 6.88 -11.05
C MET A 103 3.59 6.70 -10.00
N ALA A 104 2.45 7.38 -10.22
CA ALA A 104 1.30 7.37 -9.33
C ALA A 104 1.63 7.66 -7.85
N GLY A 105 2.52 8.63 -7.61
CA GLY A 105 2.83 9.20 -6.30
C GLY A 105 1.71 10.02 -5.67
N CYS A 106 0.59 10.20 -6.38
CA CYS A 106 -0.60 10.90 -5.90
C CYS A 106 -1.44 10.11 -4.89
N PHE A 107 -1.01 8.91 -4.49
CA PHE A 107 -1.63 8.16 -3.40
C PHE A 107 -0.60 7.37 -2.61
N GLY A 108 -1.01 6.86 -1.46
CA GLY A 108 -0.22 5.91 -0.70
C GLY A 108 -0.83 5.47 0.61
N TYR A 109 0.04 4.97 1.46
CA TYR A 109 -0.31 4.33 2.71
C TYR A 109 0.51 4.98 3.83
N LEU A 110 -0.09 5.02 5.01
CA LEU A 110 0.58 5.22 6.28
C LEU A 110 0.23 4.01 7.15
N LEU A 111 1.23 3.18 7.42
CA LEU A 111 1.06 1.96 8.20
C LEU A 111 1.39 2.26 9.65
N GLN A 112 0.34 2.38 10.46
CA GLN A 112 0.45 2.58 11.90
C GLN A 112 -0.51 1.64 12.59
N ARG A 113 -0.17 1.23 13.82
CA ARG A 113 -0.99 0.32 14.63
C ARG A 113 -1.80 1.16 15.62
N PRO A 114 -3.05 1.55 15.30
CA PRO A 114 -3.78 2.59 16.03
C PRO A 114 -4.14 2.20 17.47
N HIS A 115 -4.04 0.92 17.82
CA HIS A 115 -4.30 0.39 19.16
C HIS A 115 -3.03 0.27 20.02
N TRP A 116 -1.85 0.62 19.49
CA TRP A 116 -0.61 0.55 20.24
C TRP A 116 -0.50 1.73 21.18
N ARG A 117 -0.31 1.44 22.48
CA ARG A 117 -0.13 2.46 23.51
C ARG A 117 1.04 3.39 23.19
N SER A 118 2.13 2.85 22.63
CA SER A 118 3.30 3.64 22.23
C SER A 118 2.95 4.72 21.19
N LEU A 119 2.05 4.42 20.24
CA LEU A 119 1.64 5.41 19.24
C LEU A 119 0.88 6.58 19.87
N GLU A 120 -0.02 6.31 20.83
CA GLU A 120 -0.72 7.38 21.55
C GLU A 120 0.27 8.24 22.36
N GLU A 121 1.25 7.61 23.02
CA GLU A 121 2.31 8.30 23.75
C GLU A 121 3.19 9.15 22.81
N GLU A 122 3.60 8.62 21.66
CA GLU A 122 4.35 9.34 20.62
C GLU A 122 3.57 10.53 20.06
N VAL A 123 2.25 10.37 19.84
CA VAL A 123 1.37 11.46 19.38
C VAL A 123 1.32 12.56 20.43
N TRP A 124 1.08 12.24 21.70
CA TRP A 124 1.04 13.26 22.76
C TRP A 124 2.39 13.96 22.95
N GLN A 125 3.50 13.22 22.94
CA GLN A 125 4.84 13.81 23.00
C GLN A 125 5.07 14.79 21.84
N ALA A 126 4.67 14.42 20.62
CA ALA A 126 4.81 15.29 19.45
C ALA A 126 3.87 16.52 19.51
N ILE A 127 2.67 16.38 20.10
CA ILE A 127 1.75 17.50 20.36
C ILE A 127 2.38 18.49 21.35
N GLU A 128 2.92 18.00 22.47
CA GLU A 128 3.58 18.81 23.49
C GLU A 128 4.81 19.53 22.93
N GLN A 129 5.69 18.80 22.20
CA GLN A 129 6.89 19.37 21.60
C GLN A 129 6.60 20.47 20.58
N CYS A 130 5.44 20.42 19.93
CA CYS A 130 5.04 21.40 18.91
C CYS A 130 4.05 22.45 19.42
N ASP A 131 3.67 22.40 20.71
CA ASP A 131 2.63 23.26 21.31
C ASP A 131 1.29 23.24 20.53
N LEU A 132 0.84 22.04 20.13
CA LEU A 132 -0.32 21.85 19.25
C LEU A 132 -1.61 21.46 19.97
N GLU A 133 -1.64 21.36 21.30
CA GLU A 133 -2.77 20.74 22.01
C GLU A 133 -4.10 21.46 21.72
N ALA A 134 -4.14 22.79 21.86
CA ALA A 134 -5.35 23.57 21.61
C ALA A 134 -5.80 23.48 20.15
N GLU A 135 -4.85 23.51 19.20
CA GLU A 135 -5.11 23.38 17.77
C GLU A 135 -5.70 22.00 17.45
N VAL A 136 -5.11 20.93 17.99
CA VAL A 136 -5.58 19.56 17.78
C VAL A 136 -6.99 19.36 18.35
N ARG A 137 -7.24 19.79 19.59
CA ARG A 137 -8.55 19.64 20.24
C ARG A 137 -9.66 20.40 19.55
N SER A 138 -9.34 21.53 18.90
CA SER A 138 -10.32 22.34 18.18
C SER A 138 -10.53 21.89 16.73
N ALA A 139 -9.50 21.31 16.09
CA ALA A 139 -9.54 20.92 14.69
C ALA A 139 -10.09 19.52 14.44
N PHE A 140 -9.86 18.57 15.35
CA PHE A 140 -10.23 17.16 15.13
C PHE A 140 -11.31 16.68 16.10
N PRO A 141 -12.16 15.72 15.68
CA PRO A 141 -13.04 15.03 16.61
C PRO A 141 -12.24 14.38 17.75
N ILE A 142 -12.72 14.56 18.99
CA ILE A 142 -12.08 13.97 20.16
C ILE A 142 -12.33 12.46 20.14
N THR A 143 -11.25 11.69 20.13
CA THR A 143 -11.28 10.23 20.24
C THR A 143 -10.26 9.74 21.26
N THR A 144 -10.45 8.52 21.76
CA THR A 144 -9.47 7.84 22.61
C THR A 144 -9.24 6.43 22.07
N PRO A 145 -8.07 6.11 21.49
CA PRO A 145 -6.89 6.96 21.21
C PRO A 145 -7.17 8.14 20.28
N LEU A 146 -6.38 9.22 20.38
CA LEU A 146 -6.54 10.44 19.58
C LEU A 146 -6.27 10.20 18.08
N TRP A 147 -5.39 9.24 17.78
CA TRP A 147 -5.03 8.89 16.40
C TRP A 147 -6.24 8.64 15.50
N TYR A 148 -7.33 8.08 16.02
CA TYR A 148 -8.53 7.81 15.24
C TYR A 148 -9.20 9.10 14.72
N GLY A 149 -9.22 10.16 15.51
CA GLY A 149 -9.85 11.44 15.18
C GLY A 149 -9.24 12.13 13.95
N PHE A 150 -7.96 11.92 13.70
CA PHE A 150 -7.23 12.51 12.57
C PHE A 150 -7.77 12.10 11.19
N TRP A 151 -8.48 10.97 11.11
CA TRP A 151 -8.88 10.36 9.85
C TRP A 151 -10.40 10.26 9.66
N ILE A 152 -11.19 10.75 10.61
CA ILE A 152 -12.67 10.72 10.54
C ILE A 152 -13.18 11.63 9.43
N GLU A 153 -12.58 12.81 9.26
CA GLU A 153 -13.00 13.78 8.26
C GLU A 153 -12.12 13.71 7.01
N SER A 154 -12.74 13.52 5.86
CA SER A 154 -12.10 13.54 4.54
C SER A 154 -12.97 14.32 3.54
N PRO A 155 -12.40 15.17 2.67
CA PRO A 155 -10.98 15.51 2.57
C PRO A 155 -10.46 16.34 3.76
N LEU A 156 -9.15 16.28 4.00
CA LEU A 156 -8.51 17.07 5.04
C LEU A 156 -8.56 18.57 4.70
N ARG A 157 -9.10 19.37 5.64
CA ARG A 157 -9.13 20.82 5.54
C ARG A 157 -7.71 21.41 5.55
N PRO A 158 -7.47 22.62 5.00
CA PRO A 158 -6.15 23.26 5.02
C PRO A 158 -5.50 23.29 6.41
N HIS A 159 -6.25 23.67 7.45
CA HIS A 159 -5.74 23.70 8.81
C HIS A 159 -5.40 22.29 9.35
N HIS A 160 -6.22 21.27 9.07
CA HIS A 160 -5.94 19.89 9.48
C HIS A 160 -4.62 19.40 8.88
N ARG A 161 -4.36 19.72 7.60
CA ARG A 161 -3.12 19.35 6.91
C ARG A 161 -1.89 20.00 7.53
N ASP A 162 -2.00 21.25 7.97
CA ASP A 162 -0.87 21.95 8.61
C ASP A 162 -0.54 21.36 9.99
N ILE A 163 -1.55 21.09 10.83
CA ILE A 163 -1.37 20.42 12.12
C ILE A 163 -0.73 19.04 11.91
N LEU A 164 -1.31 18.20 11.04
CA LEU A 164 -0.77 16.86 10.77
C LEU A 164 0.66 16.92 10.22
N ARG A 165 0.97 17.89 9.36
CA ARG A 165 2.32 18.07 8.83
C ARG A 165 3.31 18.39 9.96
N LYS A 166 2.98 19.30 10.88
CA LYS A 166 3.85 19.65 12.01
C LYS A 166 4.03 18.45 12.94
N LEU A 167 2.93 17.83 13.35
CA LEU A 167 2.87 16.68 14.26
C LEU A 167 3.70 15.50 13.72
N LEU A 168 3.37 15.03 12.52
CA LEU A 168 4.01 13.85 11.94
C LEU A 168 5.47 14.11 11.57
N SER A 169 5.84 15.36 11.23
CA SER A 169 7.26 15.71 11.06
C SER A 169 8.03 15.66 12.38
N ALA A 170 7.38 15.93 13.52
CA ALA A 170 8.04 15.83 14.83
C ALA A 170 8.22 14.37 15.25
N MET A 171 7.19 13.54 15.06
CA MET A 171 7.28 12.09 15.27
C MET A 171 8.39 11.47 14.42
N ASP A 172 8.45 11.81 13.12
CA ASP A 172 9.49 11.32 12.21
C ASP A 172 10.92 11.72 12.63
N ARG A 173 11.10 12.95 13.15
CA ARG A 173 12.41 13.40 13.68
C ARG A 173 12.82 12.71 14.98
N ALA A 174 11.85 12.29 15.79
CA ALA A 174 12.10 11.62 17.06
C ALA A 174 12.35 10.11 16.89
N ALA A 175 11.93 9.53 15.76
CA ALA A 175 12.12 8.11 15.47
C ALA A 175 13.61 7.77 15.25
N GLU A 176 14.07 6.66 15.84
CA GLU A 176 15.44 6.14 15.61
C GLU A 176 15.64 5.73 14.14
N HIS A 177 14.57 5.28 13.49
CA HIS A 177 14.54 4.87 12.10
C HIS A 177 13.37 5.57 11.40
N PRO A 178 13.64 6.52 10.49
CA PRO A 178 12.61 7.18 9.70
C PRO A 178 11.74 6.15 8.97
N ASP A 179 10.42 6.31 9.07
CA ASP A 179 9.47 5.49 8.31
C ASP A 179 9.24 6.14 6.94
N ASP A 180 9.71 5.51 5.88
CA ASP A 180 9.53 5.97 4.49
C ASP A 180 8.06 6.31 4.17
N LEU A 181 7.09 5.59 4.76
CA LEU A 181 5.67 5.87 4.58
C LEU A 181 5.23 7.15 5.29
N MET A 182 5.75 7.39 6.49
CA MET A 182 5.54 8.63 7.24
C MET A 182 6.13 9.83 6.48
N VAL A 183 7.40 9.72 6.05
CA VAL A 183 8.08 10.75 5.27
C VAL A 183 7.29 11.09 4.01
N ARG A 184 6.83 10.07 3.28
CA ARG A 184 6.04 10.25 2.07
C ARG A 184 4.69 10.90 2.35
N PHE A 185 4.02 10.55 3.44
CA PHE A 185 2.76 11.18 3.83
C PHE A 185 2.95 12.66 4.17
N VAL A 186 4.02 13.01 4.91
CA VAL A 186 4.39 14.40 5.19
C VAL A 186 4.68 15.17 3.90
N GLN A 187 5.36 14.56 2.92
CA GLN A 187 5.57 15.16 1.60
C GLN A 187 4.26 15.35 0.84
N ALA A 188 3.32 14.41 0.94
CA ALA A 188 1.99 14.54 0.36
C ALA A 188 1.22 15.72 0.96
N LEU A 189 1.24 15.89 2.29
CA LEU A 189 0.63 17.04 2.96
C LEU A 189 1.22 18.38 2.48
N ARG A 190 2.56 18.47 2.36
CA ARG A 190 3.24 19.64 1.81
C ARG A 190 2.86 19.93 0.36
N LYS A 191 2.76 18.88 -0.46
CA LYS A 191 2.37 19.01 -1.87
C LYS A 191 0.90 19.44 -1.99
N ALA A 192 0.02 18.86 -1.19
CA ALA A 192 -1.39 19.24 -1.13
C ALA A 192 -1.56 20.72 -0.76
N ALA A 193 -0.79 21.23 0.20
CA ALA A 193 -0.83 22.63 0.60
C ALA A 193 -0.30 23.56 -0.50
N ARG A 194 0.88 23.24 -1.07
CA ARG A 194 1.53 24.06 -2.11
C ARG A 194 0.70 24.16 -3.39
N GLU A 195 0.14 23.04 -3.84
CA GLU A 195 -0.61 22.95 -5.09
C GLU A 195 -2.12 23.18 -4.89
N ASN A 196 -2.53 23.49 -3.65
CA ASN A 196 -3.93 23.62 -3.23
C ASN A 196 -4.82 22.43 -3.66
N LEU A 197 -4.32 21.20 -3.51
CA LEU A 197 -5.05 19.98 -3.87
C LEU A 197 -5.80 19.41 -2.65
N PRO A 198 -7.09 19.03 -2.77
CA PRO A 198 -7.76 18.26 -1.74
C PRO A 198 -7.00 16.95 -1.47
N MET A 199 -6.90 16.58 -0.19
CA MET A 199 -6.24 15.35 0.23
C MET A 199 -7.25 14.48 0.96
N HIS A 200 -7.60 13.37 0.34
CA HIS A 200 -8.50 12.38 0.92
C HIS A 200 -7.72 11.39 1.76
N VAL A 201 -8.30 10.99 2.88
CA VAL A 201 -7.75 9.99 3.80
C VAL A 201 -8.84 9.00 4.17
N SER A 202 -8.44 7.77 4.40
CA SER A 202 -9.35 6.70 4.83
C SER A 202 -8.59 5.71 5.72
N MET A 203 -9.17 5.37 6.86
CA MET A 203 -8.66 4.26 7.67
C MET A 203 -9.22 2.96 7.11
N ALA A 204 -8.35 1.99 6.83
CA ALA A 204 -8.81 0.66 6.44
C ALA A 204 -9.52 0.02 7.65
N PRO A 205 -10.62 -0.71 7.44
CA PRO A 205 -11.26 -1.41 8.53
C PRO A 205 -10.31 -2.47 9.12
N PRO A 206 -10.45 -2.81 10.40
CA PRO A 206 -9.64 -3.82 11.03
C PRO A 206 -9.95 -5.19 10.41
N GLY A 207 -8.91 -5.95 10.16
CA GLY A 207 -9.02 -7.25 9.51
C GLY A 207 -7.68 -7.94 9.41
N HIS A 208 -7.71 -9.14 8.87
CA HIS A 208 -6.53 -9.94 8.55
C HIS A 208 -6.81 -10.73 7.28
N THR A 209 -5.75 -11.22 6.65
CA THR A 209 -5.84 -12.13 5.51
C THR A 209 -5.29 -13.48 5.94
N ASP A 210 -6.13 -14.50 5.93
CA ASP A 210 -5.75 -15.89 6.20
C ASP A 210 -6.19 -16.77 5.03
N PHE A 211 -5.30 -17.62 4.54
CA PHE A 211 -5.59 -18.58 3.46
C PHE A 211 -6.29 -17.97 2.22
N GLY A 212 -5.87 -16.76 1.80
CA GLY A 212 -6.47 -16.06 0.65
C GLY A 212 -7.84 -15.46 0.92
N ILE A 213 -8.17 -15.22 2.19
CA ILE A 213 -9.47 -14.68 2.61
C ILE A 213 -9.20 -13.48 3.49
N TYR A 214 -9.67 -12.32 3.05
CA TYR A 214 -9.63 -11.09 3.84
C TYR A 214 -10.91 -11.01 4.67
N THR A 215 -10.73 -11.12 5.99
CA THR A 215 -11.82 -11.00 6.96
C THR A 215 -11.79 -9.59 7.54
N ILE A 216 -12.91 -8.90 7.45
CA ILE A 216 -13.15 -7.60 8.06
C ILE A 216 -13.86 -7.82 9.40
N HIS A 217 -13.21 -7.44 10.49
CA HIS A 217 -13.80 -7.53 11.82
C HIS A 217 -14.89 -6.46 12.02
N PRO A 218 -15.87 -6.71 12.90
CA PRO A 218 -16.84 -5.70 13.30
C PRO A 218 -16.13 -4.42 13.76
N HIS A 219 -16.50 -3.28 13.18
CA HIS A 219 -15.84 -2.01 13.45
C HIS A 219 -16.83 -0.85 13.44
N CYS A 220 -16.44 0.26 14.05
CA CYS A 220 -17.19 1.50 13.97
C CYS A 220 -17.09 2.08 12.56
N PRO A 221 -18.21 2.34 11.84
CA PRO A 221 -18.15 2.89 10.48
C PRO A 221 -17.59 4.31 10.43
N ARG A 222 -17.61 5.04 11.55
CA ARG A 222 -17.12 6.43 11.62
C ARG A 222 -15.61 6.51 11.80
N CYS A 223 -15.06 5.85 12.82
CA CYS A 223 -13.63 5.94 13.14
C CYS A 223 -12.83 4.69 12.77
N GLN A 224 -13.47 3.62 12.31
CA GLN A 224 -12.85 2.35 11.93
C GLN A 224 -12.18 1.61 13.11
N ALA A 225 -12.41 2.02 14.35
CA ALA A 225 -11.99 1.26 15.52
C ALA A 225 -12.71 -0.09 15.58
N ILE A 226 -11.98 -1.14 15.95
CA ILE A 226 -12.55 -2.48 16.16
C ILE A 226 -13.61 -2.43 17.27
N ALA A 227 -14.72 -3.12 17.06
CA ALA A 227 -15.75 -3.26 18.10
C ALA A 227 -15.24 -4.20 19.20
N GLU A 228 -15.52 -3.89 20.46
CA GLU A 228 -15.23 -4.78 21.61
C GLU A 228 -16.27 -5.91 21.69
N VAL A 229 -16.32 -6.73 20.64
CA VAL A 229 -17.11 -7.95 20.58
C VAL A 229 -16.15 -9.13 20.49
N LYS A 230 -16.59 -10.31 20.91
CA LYS A 230 -15.77 -11.51 20.74
C LYS A 230 -15.56 -11.76 19.27
N LEU A 231 -14.31 -11.62 18.84
CA LEU A 231 -13.91 -11.94 17.48
C LEU A 231 -14.25 -13.42 17.23
N TRP A 232 -14.70 -13.72 16.02
CA TRP A 232 -14.99 -15.09 15.58
C TRP A 232 -16.27 -15.75 16.12
N GLU A 233 -17.02 -15.09 17.00
CA GLU A 233 -18.36 -15.55 17.39
C GLU A 233 -19.41 -14.96 16.43
N SER A 234 -19.87 -15.77 15.48
CA SER A 234 -20.97 -15.43 14.57
C SER A 234 -22.27 -16.09 15.03
N PRO A 235 -23.41 -15.37 15.03
CA PRO A 235 -23.61 -14.00 14.55
C PRO A 235 -23.12 -12.92 15.53
N TYR A 236 -22.66 -11.80 15.00
CA TYR A 236 -22.30 -10.63 15.82
C TYR A 236 -23.55 -9.91 16.38
N PRO A 237 -23.41 -9.09 17.45
CA PRO A 237 -24.51 -8.35 18.03
C PRO A 237 -25.25 -7.48 16.99
N ARG A 238 -26.59 -7.55 17.02
CA ARG A 238 -27.49 -6.75 16.17
C ARG A 238 -28.09 -5.53 16.89
N GLN A 239 -27.92 -5.45 18.21
CA GLN A 239 -28.34 -4.29 18.98
C GLN A 239 -27.43 -3.09 18.67
N PRO A 240 -27.93 -1.85 18.84
CA PRO A 240 -27.08 -0.66 18.82
C PRO A 240 -25.92 -0.79 19.82
N TYR A 241 -24.74 -0.39 19.38
CA TYR A 241 -23.49 -0.39 20.13
C TYR A 241 -22.86 1.00 20.01
N THR A 242 -22.48 1.59 21.14
CA THR A 242 -21.78 2.88 21.19
C THR A 242 -20.27 2.63 21.11
N CYS A 243 -19.63 3.19 20.09
CA CYS A 243 -18.18 3.11 19.92
C CYS A 243 -17.44 3.71 21.13
N GLN A 244 -16.60 2.91 21.79
CA GLN A 244 -15.79 3.39 22.92
C GLN A 244 -14.72 4.41 22.53
N VAL A 245 -14.38 4.50 21.24
CA VAL A 245 -13.36 5.42 20.73
C VAL A 245 -13.92 6.78 20.35
N CYS A 246 -15.06 6.84 19.64
CA CYS A 246 -15.60 8.10 19.10
C CYS A 246 -17.07 8.40 19.49
N GLY A 247 -17.69 7.55 20.30
CA GLY A 247 -19.08 7.70 20.76
C GLY A 247 -20.16 7.47 19.70
N HIS A 248 -19.81 7.09 18.47
CA HIS A 248 -20.79 6.83 17.42
C HIS A 248 -21.59 5.55 17.68
N GLU A 249 -22.92 5.61 17.53
CA GLU A 249 -23.80 4.45 17.64
C GLU A 249 -23.93 3.73 16.29
N TYR A 250 -23.73 2.41 16.30
CA TYR A 250 -23.82 1.55 15.11
C TYR A 250 -24.21 0.12 15.49
N ARG A 251 -24.46 -0.75 14.51
CA ARG A 251 -24.69 -2.19 14.73
C ARG A 251 -23.46 -2.97 14.26
N PRO A 252 -22.72 -3.66 15.14
CA PRO A 252 -21.50 -4.38 14.75
C PRO A 252 -21.74 -5.40 13.62
N ASN A 253 -22.91 -6.06 13.62
CA ASN A 253 -23.30 -6.99 12.57
C ASN A 253 -23.45 -6.35 11.17
N ASP A 254 -23.59 -5.03 11.05
CA ASP A 254 -23.73 -4.37 9.74
C ASP A 254 -22.37 -3.93 9.16
N HIS A 255 -21.30 -4.02 9.95
CA HIS A 255 -19.97 -3.52 9.61
C HIS A 255 -18.89 -4.59 9.80
N HIS A 256 -19.14 -5.77 9.24
CA HIS A 256 -18.18 -6.85 9.14
C HIS A 256 -18.29 -7.50 7.76
N GLY A 257 -17.28 -8.28 7.38
CA GLY A 257 -17.29 -8.87 6.07
C GLY A 257 -16.25 -9.97 5.91
N ARG A 258 -16.41 -10.72 4.84
CA ARG A 258 -15.43 -11.67 4.37
C ARG A 258 -15.44 -11.59 2.87
N GLU A 259 -14.30 -11.22 2.31
CA GLU A 259 -14.07 -11.29 0.89
C GLU A 259 -12.97 -12.31 0.63
N ARG A 260 -13.10 -13.05 -0.46
CA ARG A 260 -11.95 -13.80 -0.95
C ARG A 260 -10.94 -12.73 -1.34
N TYR A 261 -9.82 -12.70 -0.63
CA TYR A 261 -8.72 -11.87 -1.05
C TYR A 261 -8.19 -12.56 -2.29
N ASP A 262 -8.64 -12.09 -3.45
CA ASP A 262 -8.05 -12.44 -4.73
C ASP A 262 -6.69 -11.72 -4.75
N ASP A 263 -5.81 -12.20 -3.88
CA ASP A 263 -4.47 -11.70 -3.66
C ASP A 263 -3.79 -11.79 -5.02
N MET A 264 -3.65 -10.63 -5.65
CA MET A 264 -3.10 -10.52 -6.99
C MET A 264 -4.05 -11.13 -8.03
N ARG A 265 -4.69 -10.26 -8.83
CA ARG A 265 -4.95 -10.48 -10.26
C ARG A 265 -4.08 -11.66 -10.75
N HIS A 266 -4.64 -12.87 -10.86
CA HIS A 266 -3.88 -14.13 -11.03
C HIS A 266 -2.54 -13.85 -11.72
N THR A 267 -1.45 -13.79 -10.94
CA THR A 267 -0.15 -13.63 -11.58
C THR A 267 0.10 -14.99 -12.22
N PRO A 268 0.03 -15.09 -13.55
CA PRO A 268 0.12 -16.38 -14.20
C PRO A 268 1.52 -16.93 -13.92
N TYR A 269 1.59 -18.26 -13.87
CA TYR A 269 2.88 -18.91 -13.99
C TYR A 269 3.54 -18.44 -15.29
N LEU A 270 4.84 -18.21 -15.24
CA LEU A 270 5.61 -17.83 -16.42
C LEU A 270 5.53 -18.90 -17.51
N GLU A 271 5.26 -20.16 -17.15
CA GLU A 271 4.96 -21.21 -18.11
C GLU A 271 3.71 -20.92 -18.94
N GLU A 272 2.63 -20.43 -18.33
CA GLU A 272 1.41 -20.04 -19.05
C GLU A 272 1.69 -18.86 -20.00
N LEU A 273 2.55 -17.94 -19.58
CA LEU A 273 2.89 -16.72 -20.33
C LEU A 273 3.88 -16.96 -21.48
N LEU A 274 4.79 -17.92 -21.34
CA LEU A 274 5.94 -18.13 -22.24
C LEU A 274 5.92 -19.49 -22.94
N GLY A 275 5.08 -20.43 -22.48
CA GLY A 275 5.18 -21.85 -22.77
C GLY A 275 6.39 -22.50 -22.09
N THR A 276 6.37 -23.82 -21.94
CA THR A 276 7.43 -24.60 -21.25
C THR A 276 8.84 -24.31 -21.79
N ASN A 277 9.00 -24.27 -23.12
CA ASN A 277 10.29 -23.98 -23.74
C ASN A 277 10.71 -22.52 -23.55
N GLY A 278 9.77 -21.58 -23.61
CA GLY A 278 10.03 -20.17 -23.37
C GLY A 278 10.42 -19.90 -21.91
N LEU A 279 9.77 -20.59 -20.97
CA LEU A 279 10.11 -20.56 -19.55
C LEU A 279 11.54 -21.04 -19.31
N LYS A 280 11.91 -22.23 -19.80
CA LYS A 280 13.27 -22.78 -19.65
C LYS A 280 14.32 -21.82 -20.21
N ALA A 281 14.07 -21.26 -21.40
CA ALA A 281 14.97 -20.28 -22.00
C ALA A 281 15.06 -18.98 -21.19
N PHE A 282 13.95 -18.51 -20.63
CA PHE A 282 13.91 -17.32 -19.78
C PHE A 282 14.67 -17.53 -18.47
N GLN A 283 14.40 -18.63 -17.77
CA GLN A 283 15.06 -19.01 -16.52
C GLN A 283 16.56 -19.22 -16.70
N MET A 284 16.99 -19.87 -17.79
CA MET A 284 18.41 -20.00 -18.15
C MET A 284 19.09 -18.63 -18.25
N ARG A 285 18.48 -17.67 -18.97
CA ARG A 285 19.02 -16.31 -19.07
C ARG A 285 19.02 -15.59 -17.72
N TYR A 286 18.01 -15.82 -16.89
CA TYR A 286 17.91 -15.21 -15.57
C TYR A 286 18.98 -15.73 -14.61
N LEU A 287 19.20 -17.03 -14.56
CA LEU A 287 20.29 -17.64 -13.77
C LEU A 287 21.66 -17.11 -14.21
N MET A 288 21.88 -16.98 -15.52
CA MET A 288 23.10 -16.37 -16.04
C MET A 288 23.26 -14.90 -15.64
N TYR A 289 22.16 -14.15 -15.61
CA TYR A 289 22.14 -12.78 -15.08
C TYR A 289 22.47 -12.72 -13.58
N GLN A 290 22.10 -13.75 -12.81
CA GLN A 290 22.48 -13.90 -11.40
C GLN A 290 23.93 -14.38 -11.19
N GLY A 291 24.70 -14.58 -12.26
CA GLY A 291 26.11 -14.97 -12.21
C GLY A 291 26.38 -16.46 -12.42
N CYS A 292 25.36 -17.29 -12.67
CA CYS A 292 25.61 -18.67 -13.08
C CYS A 292 26.35 -18.71 -14.42
N ASN A 293 27.33 -19.60 -14.56
CA ASN A 293 27.76 -19.98 -15.89
C ASN A 293 26.68 -20.87 -16.56
N ARG A 294 26.77 -21.02 -17.89
CA ARG A 294 25.77 -21.76 -18.67
C ARG A 294 25.59 -23.22 -18.22
N ARG A 295 26.68 -23.87 -17.81
CA ARG A 295 26.65 -25.27 -17.35
C ARG A 295 25.91 -25.38 -16.01
N GLN A 296 26.26 -24.53 -15.04
CA GLN A 296 25.58 -24.47 -13.74
C GLN A 296 24.09 -24.17 -13.89
N ALA A 297 23.74 -23.19 -14.73
CA ALA A 297 22.34 -22.86 -14.98
C ALA A 297 21.56 -24.04 -15.60
N TRP A 298 22.20 -24.83 -16.46
CA TRP A 298 21.58 -26.04 -17.02
C TRP A 298 21.40 -27.14 -15.98
N GLU A 299 22.41 -27.38 -15.13
CA GLU A 299 22.36 -28.37 -14.04
C GLU A 299 21.21 -28.06 -13.07
N VAL A 300 21.07 -26.79 -12.67
CA VAL A 300 19.98 -26.32 -11.80
C VAL A 300 18.61 -26.61 -12.44
N LEU A 301 18.42 -26.29 -13.72
CA LEU A 301 17.14 -26.49 -14.40
C LEU A 301 16.79 -27.97 -14.65
N GLU A 302 17.78 -28.82 -14.87
CA GLU A 302 17.56 -30.26 -15.01
C GLU A 302 17.09 -30.88 -13.69
N LYS A 303 17.67 -30.47 -12.57
CA LYS A 303 17.31 -30.99 -11.25
C LYS A 303 15.86 -30.68 -10.90
N GLU A 304 15.45 -29.43 -11.08
CA GLU A 304 14.07 -28.98 -10.86
C GLU A 304 13.05 -29.71 -11.75
N SER A 305 13.45 -30.17 -12.94
CA SER A 305 12.54 -30.91 -13.83
C SER A 305 12.29 -32.37 -13.37
N ARG A 306 13.03 -32.87 -12.38
CA ARG A 306 12.95 -34.26 -11.89
C ARG A 306 12.21 -34.40 -10.56
N GLU A 307 12.04 -33.30 -9.83
CA GLU A 307 11.29 -33.21 -8.56
C GLU A 307 9.82 -32.87 -8.84
#